data_AF-A0A4S5A705-F1
#
_entry.id   AF-A0A4S5A705-F1
#
_cell.length_a   1.000
_cell.length_b   1.000
_cell.length_c   1.000
_cell.angle_alpha   90.00
_cell.angle_beta   90.00
_cell.angle_gamma   90.00
#
_symmetry.space_group_name_H-M   'P 1'
#
loop_
_entity.id
_entity.type
_entity.pdbx_description
1 polymer ?
#
loop_
_entity_poly.entity_id
_entity_poly.type
_entity_poly.pdbx_seq_one_letter_code
_entity_poly.pdbx_strand_id
1 'polypeptide(L)' 'MSPIDSWDGATAVFTGAGSTALQVLFVLIAFAMLVGFLAKMVLHERHAYAQMIAHEPVEAGPAVEGEPSVY' A
#
# COMPACT_ATOMS: atom_id res chain seq x y z
N MET A 1 10.73 53.53 13.66
CA MET A 1 9.26 53.60 13.56
C MET A 1 8.80 52.27 13.00
N SER A 2 7.90 51.55 13.68
CA SER A 2 7.27 50.36 13.11
C SER A 2 6.45 50.79 11.89
N PRO A 3 6.49 50.07 10.77
CA PRO A 3 5.71 50.40 9.57
C PRO A 3 4.21 50.11 9.72
N ILE A 4 3.77 49.60 10.87
CA ILE A 4 2.34 49.38 11.17
C ILE A 4 1.98 50.04 12.51
N ASP A 5 0.80 50.66 12.55
CA ASP A 5 0.26 51.41 13.69
C ASP A 5 -0.89 50.68 14.41
N SER A 6 -1.44 49.61 13.81
CA SER A 6 -2.51 48.79 14.39
C SER A 6 -2.58 47.40 13.76
N TRP A 7 -3.09 46.42 14.52
CA TRP A 7 -3.38 45.05 14.07
C TRP A 7 -4.87 44.80 13.80
N ASP A 8 -5.73 45.80 13.99
CA ASP A 8 -7.16 45.65 13.71
C ASP A 8 -7.38 45.36 12.22
N GLY A 9 -8.07 44.25 11.93
CA GLY A 9 -8.33 43.79 10.57
C GLY A 9 -7.14 43.05 9.91
N ALA A 10 -6.05 42.80 10.63
CA ALA A 10 -4.96 41.97 10.09
C ALA A 10 -5.43 40.52 9.92
N THR A 11 -5.51 40.04 8.67
CA THR A 11 -5.87 38.66 8.35
C THR A 11 -4.72 37.95 7.66
N ALA A 12 -4.38 36.75 8.10
CA ALA A 12 -3.49 35.85 7.40
C ALA A 12 -4.31 34.87 6.55
N VAL A 13 -4.02 34.77 5.26
CA VAL A 13 -4.62 33.77 4.37
C VAL A 13 -3.62 32.64 4.18
N PHE A 14 -3.96 31.44 4.66
CA PHE A 14 -3.19 30.24 4.39
C PHE A 14 -3.55 29.72 2.99
N THR A 15 -2.70 30.04 2.01
CA THR A 15 -2.90 29.72 0.59
C THR A 15 -2.97 28.22 0.28
N GLY A 16 -2.52 27.35 1.20
CA GLY A 16 -2.58 25.88 1.06
C GLY A 16 -3.82 25.18 1.63
N ALA A 17 -4.73 25.92 2.29
CA ALA A 17 -5.89 25.35 2.98
C ALA A 17 -7.22 25.53 2.22
N GLY A 18 -7.20 26.13 1.02
CA GLY A 18 -8.41 26.51 0.27
C GLY A 18 -9.25 25.34 -0.26
N SER A 19 -8.68 24.13 -0.34
CA SER A 19 -9.40 22.93 -0.72
C SER A 19 -8.83 21.71 -0.01
N THR A 20 -9.70 20.91 0.63
CA THR A 20 -9.34 19.64 1.27
C THR A 20 -9.41 18.46 0.29
N ALA A 21 -9.79 18.70 -0.97
CA ALA A 21 -10.09 17.65 -1.94
C ALA A 21 -8.89 16.75 -2.22
N LEU A 22 -7.68 17.33 -2.32
CA LEU A 22 -6.46 16.55 -2.54
C LEU A 22 -6.12 15.69 -1.33
N GLN A 23 -6.20 16.23 -0.11
CA GLN A 23 -5.93 15.48 1.11
C GLN A 23 -6.93 14.31 1.24
N VAL A 24 -8.21 14.55 0.98
CA VAL A 24 -9.23 13.49 0.99
C VAL A 24 -8.93 12.43 -0.07
N LEU A 25 -8.58 12.83 -1.30
CA LEU A 25 -8.21 11.89 -2.35
C LEU A 25 -7.00 11.02 -1.96
N PHE A 26 -5.96 11.63 -1.37
CA PHE A 26 -4.79 10.89 -0.89
C PHE A 26 -5.15 9.87 0.19
N VAL A 27 -6.03 10.23 1.13
CA VAL A 27 -6.50 9.31 2.17
C VAL A 27 -7.27 8.14 1.56
N LEU A 28 -8.16 8.41 0.59
CA LEU A 28 -8.92 7.36 -0.09
C LEU A 28 -8.00 6.40 -0.87
N ILE A 29 -7.00 6.92 -1.57
CA ILE A 29 -6.01 6.10 -2.28
C ILE A 29 -5.22 5.23 -1.30
N ALA A 30 -4.72 5.81 -0.20
CA ALA A 30 -3.98 5.05 0.81
C ALA A 30 -4.84 3.92 1.42
N PHE A 31 -6.11 4.20 1.70
CA PHE A 31 -7.04 3.20 2.20
C PHE A 31 -7.30 2.09 1.18
N ALA A 32 -7.50 2.45 -0.09
CA ALA A 32 -7.68 1.47 -1.17
C ALA A 32 -6.45 0.57 -1.34
N MET A 33 -5.24 1.14 -1.25
CA MET A 33 -3.99 0.38 -1.29
C MET A 33 -3.87 -0.59 -0.10
N LEU A 34 -4.23 -0.15 1.11
CA LEU A 34 -4.25 -1.00 2.29
C LEU A 34 -5.20 -2.19 2.12
N VAL A 35 -6.44 -1.94 1.70
CA VAL A 35 -7.44 -2.98 1.47
C VAL A 35 -6.97 -3.95 0.38
N GLY A 36 -6.42 -3.44 -0.73
CA GLY A 36 -5.88 -4.25 -1.81
C GLY A 36 -4.73 -5.14 -1.37
N PHE A 37 -3.82 -4.61 -0.55
CA PHE A 37 -2.71 -5.37 0.04
C PHE A 37 -3.22 -6.53 0.91
N LEU A 38 -4.17 -6.26 1.81
CA LEU A 38 -4.75 -7.29 2.66
C LEU A 38 -5.45 -8.39 1.83
N ALA A 39 -6.21 -8.00 0.81
CA ALA A 39 -6.85 -8.97 -0.09
C ALA A 39 -5.82 -9.85 -0.82
N LYS A 40 -4.71 -9.28 -1.29
CA LYS A 40 -3.62 -10.03 -1.93
C LYS A 40 -2.93 -10.99 -0.96
N MET A 41 -2.70 -10.58 0.29
CA MET A 41 -2.15 -11.44 1.34
C MET A 41 -3.05 -12.65 1.60
N VAL A 42 -4.35 -12.44 1.80
CA VAL A 42 -5.31 -13.54 2.03
C VAL A 42 -5.34 -14.52 0.85
N LEU A 43 -5.31 -14.01 -0.39
CA LEU A 43 -5.26 -14.87 -1.58
C LEU A 43 -3.96 -15.68 -1.66
N HIS A 44 -2.82 -15.05 -1.33
CA HIS A 44 -1.51 -15.70 -1.29
C HIS A 44 -1.46 -16.81 -0.25
N GLU A 45 -1.89 -16.53 0.98
CA GLU A 45 -1.92 -17.52 2.06
C GLU A 45 -2.87 -18.68 1.72
N ARG A 46 -4.06 -18.40 1.19
CA ARG A 46 -4.99 -19.46 0.76
C ARG A 46 -4.37 -20.38 -0.30
N HIS A 47 -3.62 -19.82 -1.25
CA HIS A 47 -2.93 -20.61 -2.26
C HIS A 47 -1.84 -21.49 -1.63
N ALA A 48 -1.02 -20.94 -0.75
CA ALA A 48 0.02 -21.68 -0.04
C ALA A 48 -0.57 -22.84 0.80
N TYR A 49 -1.64 -22.59 1.55
CA TYR A 49 -2.32 -23.64 2.33
C TYR A 49 -2.90 -24.73 1.45
N ALA A 50 -3.49 -24.37 0.30
CA ALA A 50 -4.01 -25.36 -0.64
C ALA A 50 -2.90 -26.28 -1.17
N GLN A 51 -1.73 -25.73 -1.51
CA GLN A 51 -0.57 -26.51 -1.97
C GLN A 51 -0.02 -27.43 -0.87
N MET A 52 0.07 -26.92 0.37
CA MET A 52 0.49 -27.74 1.53
C MET A 52 -0.46 -28.93 1.75
N ILE A 53 -1.77 -28.72 1.66
CA ILE A 53 -2.76 -29.81 1.77
C ILE A 53 -2.62 -30.81 0.62
N ALA A 54 -2.37 -30.31 -0.59
CA ALA A 54 -2.19 -31.13 -1.79
C ALA A 54 -0.85 -31.90 -1.82
N HIS A 55 0.08 -31.62 -0.90
CA HIS A 55 1.45 -32.14 -0.92
C HIS A 55 2.18 -31.86 -2.25
N GLU A 56 1.77 -30.78 -2.94
CA GLU A 56 2.39 -30.37 -4.18
C GLU A 56 3.55 -29.41 -3.86
N PRO A 57 4.74 -29.62 -4.46
CA PRO A 57 5.85 -28.70 -4.30
C PRO A 57 5.49 -27.33 -4.88
N VAL A 58 5.59 -26.28 -4.05
CA VAL A 58 5.31 -24.87 -4.43
C VAL A 58 6.24 -24.40 -5.55
N GLU A 59 7.46 -24.91 -5.54
CA GLU A 59 8.45 -24.86 -6.61
C GLU A 59 9.09 -26.23 -6.72
N ALA A 60 9.38 -26.69 -7.94
CA ALA A 60 10.29 -27.80 -8.12
C ALA A 60 11.62 -27.40 -7.46
N GLY A 61 12.00 -28.10 -6.39
CA GLY A 61 13.30 -27.91 -5.78
C GLY A 61 14.41 -28.05 -6.82
N PRO A 62 15.59 -27.48 -6.58
CA PRO A 62 16.72 -27.70 -7.48
C PRO A 62 16.88 -29.20 -7.70
N ALA A 63 17.07 -29.62 -8.95
CA ALA A 63 17.26 -31.01 -9.29
C ALA A 63 18.29 -31.61 -8.34
N VAL A 64 17.85 -32.57 -7.52
CA VAL A 64 18.77 -33.27 -6.62
C VAL A 64 19.71 -34.07 -7.50
N GLU A 65 21.00 -34.01 -7.20
CA GLU A 65 22.02 -34.75 -7.95
C GLU A 65 21.68 -36.25 -7.92
N GLY A 66 21.21 -36.78 -9.06
CA GLY A 66 20.76 -38.17 -9.20
C GLY A 66 19.28 -38.38 -9.53
N GLU A 67 18.44 -37.34 -9.64
CA GLU A 67 17.08 -37.53 -10.16
C GLU A 67 17.09 -37.88 -11.65
N PRO A 68 16.31 -38.89 -12.08
CA PRO A 68 16.25 -39.28 -13.49
C PRO A 68 15.69 -38.12 -14.33
N SER A 69 16.41 -37.72 -15.39
CA SER A 69 15.89 -36.69 -16.28
C SER A 69 14.61 -37.17 -16.94
N VAL A 70 13.54 -36.39 -16.79
CA VAL A 70 12.27 -36.62 -17.48
C VAL A 70 12.49 -36.28 -18.95
N TYR A 71 12.87 -37.28 -19.74
CA TYR A 71 12.89 -37.21 -21.20
C TYR A 71 11.47 -37.15 -21.75
#